data_AF-A0A818TH12-F1
#
_entry.id   AF-A0A818TH12-F1
#
_cell.length_a   1.000
_cell.length_b   1.000
_cell.length_c   1.000
_cell.angle_alpha   90.00
_cell.angle_beta   90.00
_cell.angle_gamma   90.00
#
_symmetry.space_group_name_H-M   'P 1'
#
loop_
_entity.id
_entity.type
_entity.pdbx_description
1 polymer ?
#
loop_
_entity_poly.entity_id
_entity_poly.type
_entity_poly.pdbx_seq_one_letter_code
_entity_poly.pdbx_strand_id
1 'polypeptide(L)'
;MKEDNLQRKINSFQSHQRRVPRIDRNVVKNLSSRILSHDETDCLAHGLDYGLVPKKTDDMNIVSNIENFFHRITDISQHHKMLMSEVTNKDTVDGSDVRVLGSKEMTLASSFRSITDSFRHQAYRFAQLQNRINTEQQKYRHVLKNLKEDKSIVVTRPDKGKGVVWVWVWVWGGLDTDPESTDIAYVMQHMPFAKPDSPQANHYVQLIIVKKNNICSFETYWKYSSNSFGLFPLHWGNDSSYRIKNYMNFNYVMIHSTNSTGSEDYWYTNETCQTDSGETYRCQEIYFIQNTNIPIRYSEVHLVETDIIRETKNFTIHSIGKPSDKYFGPIPENWFEVCRDGDLGVSYNPKEIILKLHESVKVEVWLPAPPHRIHGNDTVTIQWKPFACSGCFTWTPTKLAFNGKNFQEKQILTITRVELSGETFLIPNIRGGGYDNVPFYIYTLPIY
;
A
#
# COMPACT_ATOMS: atom_id res chain seq x y z
N MET A 1 -25.14 10.64 25.57
CA MET A 1 -24.75 9.78 24.41
C MET A 1 -23.64 10.38 23.54
N LYS A 2 -23.56 11.70 23.26
CA LYS A 2 -22.40 12.31 22.56
C LYS A 2 -21.19 12.59 23.48
N GLU A 3 -21.43 12.91 24.75
CA GLU A 3 -20.40 13.22 25.76
C GLU A 3 -19.56 11.97 26.16
N ASP A 4 -20.22 10.82 26.31
CA ASP A 4 -19.56 9.53 26.62
C ASP A 4 -18.58 9.06 25.55
N ASN A 5 -18.77 9.50 24.30
CA ASN A 5 -17.95 9.12 23.15
C ASN A 5 -16.67 9.97 23.10
N LEU A 6 -16.76 11.25 23.50
CA LEU A 6 -15.61 12.13 23.63
C LEU A 6 -14.76 11.73 24.85
N GLN A 7 -15.40 11.44 25.98
CA GLN A 7 -14.70 10.96 27.19
C GLN A 7 -14.01 9.61 26.96
N ARG A 8 -14.64 8.70 26.20
CA ARG A 8 -14.01 7.42 25.78
C ARG A 8 -12.81 7.63 24.86
N LYS A 9 -12.88 8.55 23.91
CA LYS A 9 -11.74 8.89 23.06
C LYS A 9 -10.58 9.48 23.89
N ILE A 10 -10.87 10.42 24.79
CA ILE A 10 -9.88 10.99 25.72
C ILE A 10 -9.24 9.91 26.60
N ASN A 11 -10.04 8.98 27.14
CA ASN A 11 -9.54 7.88 27.95
C ASN A 11 -8.73 6.85 27.12
N SER A 12 -9.07 6.61 25.85
CA SER A 12 -8.25 5.75 24.95
C SER A 12 -6.89 6.35 24.61
N PHE A 13 -6.76 7.68 24.67
CA PHE A 13 -5.47 8.37 24.57
C PHE A 13 -4.65 8.23 25.86
N GLN A 14 -5.30 8.14 27.03
CA GLN A 14 -4.61 7.93 28.31
C GLN A 14 -4.05 6.52 28.48
N SER A 15 -4.68 5.50 27.88
CA SER A 15 -4.26 4.09 28.00
C SER A 15 -3.07 3.72 27.11
N HIS A 16 -2.66 4.60 26.18
CA HIS A 16 -1.44 4.43 25.37
C HIS A 16 -0.22 5.03 26.07
N GLN A 17 0.02 4.68 27.34
CA GLN A 17 1.38 4.67 27.85
C GLN A 17 2.12 3.57 27.08
N ARG A 18 2.71 3.92 25.93
CA ARG A 18 3.75 3.10 25.31
C ARG A 18 4.84 2.97 26.36
N ARG A 19 4.84 1.87 27.11
CA ARG A 19 6.03 1.40 27.81
C ARG A 19 7.12 1.40 26.76
N VAL A 20 8.19 2.16 26.99
CA VAL A 20 9.38 2.07 26.15
C VAL A 20 9.71 0.58 26.06
N PRO A 21 9.62 -0.05 24.88
CA PRO A 21 9.88 -1.47 24.76
C PRO A 21 11.26 -1.74 25.35
N ARG A 22 11.36 -2.68 26.30
CA ARG A 22 12.68 -3.17 26.69
C ARG A 22 13.26 -3.84 25.46
N ILE A 23 14.20 -3.17 24.82
CA ILE A 23 14.82 -3.68 23.59
C ILE A 23 15.81 -4.76 24.01
N ASP A 24 15.66 -5.94 23.41
CA ASP A 24 16.60 -7.03 23.58
C ASP A 24 17.94 -6.65 22.93
N ARG A 25 19.01 -6.61 23.73
CA ARG A 25 20.36 -6.27 23.24
C ARG A 25 20.95 -7.34 22.33
N ASN A 26 20.36 -8.54 22.31
CA ASN A 26 20.75 -9.63 21.41
C ASN A 26 20.46 -9.33 19.92
N VAL A 27 19.77 -8.22 19.61
CA VAL A 27 19.55 -7.77 18.23
C VAL A 27 20.83 -7.27 17.55
N VAL A 28 21.87 -6.91 18.31
CA VAL A 28 23.16 -6.47 17.76
C VAL A 28 24.08 -7.68 17.62
N LYS A 29 24.28 -8.14 16.39
CA LYS A 29 25.30 -9.14 16.05
C LYS A 29 26.59 -8.43 15.66
N ASN A 30 27.57 -8.42 16.57
CA ASN A 30 28.90 -7.91 16.27
C ASN A 30 29.70 -8.97 15.50
N LEU A 31 29.94 -8.72 14.21
CA LEU A 31 30.72 -9.60 13.33
C LEU A 31 32.19 -9.14 13.20
N SER A 32 32.57 -8.09 13.93
CA SER A 32 33.93 -7.55 13.94
C SER A 32 34.74 -8.05 15.13
N SER A 33 36.07 -7.97 15.03
CA SER A 33 36.98 -8.22 16.16
C SER A 33 37.01 -7.07 17.17
N ARG A 34 36.40 -5.91 16.86
CA ARG A 34 36.32 -4.77 17.77
C ARG A 34 35.23 -5.02 18.81
N ILE A 35 35.60 -4.94 20.09
CA ILE A 35 34.63 -5.04 21.19
C ILE A 35 33.87 -3.70 21.30
N LEU A 36 32.55 -3.75 21.14
CA LEU A 36 31.68 -2.59 21.32
C LEU A 36 31.51 -2.30 22.81
N SER A 37 31.54 -1.02 23.19
CA SER A 37 31.21 -0.59 24.54
C SER A 37 29.72 -0.78 24.84
N HIS A 38 29.38 -0.65 26.12
CA HIS A 38 27.98 -0.76 26.57
C HIS A 38 27.08 0.27 25.88
N ASP A 39 27.49 1.54 25.86
CA ASP A 39 26.72 2.62 25.24
C ASP A 39 26.62 2.46 23.72
N GLU A 40 27.63 1.91 23.05
CA GLU A 40 27.59 1.63 21.61
C GLU A 40 26.65 0.48 21.27
N THR A 41 26.69 -0.61 22.04
CA THR A 41 25.78 -1.75 21.85
C THR A 41 24.34 -1.34 22.12
N ASP A 42 24.12 -0.56 23.17
CA ASP A 42 22.81 -0.02 23.54
C ASP A 42 22.29 0.95 22.46
N CYS A 43 23.15 1.85 21.97
CA CYS A 43 22.85 2.75 20.87
C CYS A 43 22.47 2.02 19.57
N LEU A 44 23.18 0.95 19.24
CA LEU A 44 22.91 0.14 18.05
C LEU A 44 21.63 -0.71 18.20
N ALA A 45 21.36 -1.23 19.40
CA ALA A 45 20.14 -1.98 19.70
C ALA A 45 18.89 -1.11 19.54
N HIS A 46 18.98 0.17 19.90
CA HIS A 46 17.92 1.16 19.75
C HIS A 46 17.65 1.60 18.30
N GLY A 47 18.51 1.26 17.33
CA GLY A 47 18.27 1.46 15.90
C GLY A 47 18.08 2.94 15.45
N LEU A 48 17.34 3.14 14.35
CA LEU A 48 17.11 4.45 13.72
C LEU A 48 16.12 5.37 14.48
N ASP A 49 15.57 4.95 15.63
CA ASP A 49 14.60 5.74 16.39
C ASP A 49 15.18 7.06 16.93
N TYR A 50 16.52 7.16 16.97
CA TYR A 50 17.25 8.36 17.39
C TYR A 50 17.99 9.07 16.24
N GLY A 51 17.93 8.53 15.02
CA GLY A 51 18.55 9.11 13.81
C GLY A 51 17.67 10.14 13.09
N LEU A 52 16.37 10.14 13.34
CA LEU A 52 15.43 11.14 12.83
C LEU A 52 15.31 12.26 13.85
N VAL A 53 15.66 13.50 13.46
CA VAL A 53 15.31 14.68 14.25
C VAL A 53 13.77 14.71 14.30
N PRO A 54 13.14 14.70 15.49
CA PRO A 54 11.71 14.96 15.57
C PRO A 54 11.48 16.31 14.88
N LYS A 55 10.58 16.37 13.89
CA LYS A 55 10.09 17.66 13.42
C LYS A 55 9.61 18.39 14.66
N LYS A 56 10.18 19.57 14.96
CA LYS A 56 9.65 20.44 16.01
C LYS A 56 8.15 20.58 15.71
N THR A 57 7.30 20.05 16.58
CA THR A 57 5.91 20.44 16.56
C THR A 57 5.88 21.93 16.79
N ASP A 58 5.19 22.65 15.92
CA ASP A 58 4.97 24.06 16.09
C ASP A 58 3.91 24.24 17.18
N ASP A 59 4.37 24.08 18.42
CA ASP A 59 3.53 24.12 19.61
C ASP A 59 2.76 25.46 19.67
N MET A 60 3.34 26.54 19.14
CA MET A 60 2.71 27.85 19.01
C MET A 60 1.56 27.84 18.00
N ASN A 61 1.69 27.08 16.91
CA ASN A 61 0.62 26.93 15.92
C ASN A 61 -0.52 26.04 16.45
N ILE A 62 -0.22 25.01 17.25
CA ILE A 62 -1.27 24.22 17.92
C ILE A 62 -2.03 25.09 18.93
N VAL A 63 -1.32 25.86 19.77
CA VAL A 63 -1.94 26.78 20.72
C VAL A 63 -2.72 27.88 19.99
N SER A 64 -2.15 28.48 18.95
CA SER A 64 -2.80 29.50 18.13
C SER A 64 -4.06 28.97 17.42
N ASN A 65 -4.05 27.73 16.91
CA ASN A 65 -5.23 27.12 16.29
C ASN A 65 -6.35 26.87 17.32
N ILE A 66 -5.98 26.51 18.54
CA ILE A 66 -6.94 26.33 19.63
C ILE A 66 -7.50 27.69 20.08
N GLU A 67 -6.66 28.70 20.22
CA GLU A 67 -7.08 30.08 20.53
C GLU A 67 -7.95 30.67 19.42
N ASN A 68 -7.61 30.45 18.15
CA ASN A 68 -8.42 30.85 17.00
C ASN A 68 -9.77 30.13 16.96
N PHE A 69 -9.79 28.85 17.35
CA PHE A 69 -11.04 28.11 17.52
C PHE A 69 -11.88 28.68 18.66
N PHE A 70 -11.26 29.05 19.79
CA PHE A 70 -11.94 29.76 20.88
C PHE A 70 -12.52 31.09 20.40
N HIS A 71 -11.72 31.92 19.72
CA HIS A 71 -12.17 33.18 19.14
C HIS A 71 -13.34 32.97 18.18
N ARG A 72 -13.29 31.98 17.28
CA ARG A 72 -14.40 31.68 16.38
C ARG A 72 -15.66 31.24 17.11
N ILE A 73 -15.55 30.42 18.16
CA ILE A 73 -16.74 30.02 18.94
C ILE A 73 -17.31 31.20 19.72
N THR A 74 -16.46 32.03 20.32
CA THR A 74 -16.93 33.22 21.04
C THR A 74 -17.52 34.25 20.10
N ASP A 75 -16.95 34.44 18.92
CA ASP A 75 -17.43 35.38 17.90
C ASP A 75 -18.73 34.87 17.26
N ILE A 76 -18.86 33.57 17.01
CA ILE A 76 -20.14 32.96 16.57
C ILE A 76 -21.21 33.16 17.64
N SER A 77 -20.86 33.01 18.92
CA SER A 77 -21.76 33.27 20.04
C SER A 77 -22.16 34.74 20.12
N GLN A 78 -21.22 35.67 19.94
CA GLN A 78 -21.49 37.11 19.91
C GLN A 78 -22.30 37.53 18.68
N HIS A 79 -22.02 36.98 17.50
CA HIS A 79 -22.77 37.22 16.27
C HIS A 79 -24.20 36.67 16.35
N HIS A 80 -24.37 35.49 16.97
CA HIS A 80 -25.70 34.96 17.26
C HIS A 80 -26.43 35.81 18.30
N LYS A 81 -25.73 36.38 19.29
CA LYS A 81 -26.29 37.35 20.25
C LYS A 81 -26.70 38.66 19.56
N MET A 82 -25.92 39.14 18.59
CA MET A 82 -26.24 40.32 17.77
C MET A 82 -27.49 40.08 16.91
N LEU A 83 -27.53 38.96 16.17
CA LEU A 83 -28.71 38.52 15.41
C LEU A 83 -29.94 38.36 16.30
N MET A 84 -29.77 37.77 17.49
CA MET A 84 -30.87 37.63 18.45
C MET A 84 -31.29 38.98 19.02
N SER A 85 -30.37 39.91 19.27
CA SER A 85 -30.67 41.28 19.74
C SER A 85 -31.34 42.16 18.68
N GLU A 86 -31.03 41.94 17.40
CA GLU A 86 -31.76 42.56 16.27
C GLU A 86 -33.18 41.98 16.16
N VAL A 87 -33.37 40.71 16.52
CA VAL A 87 -34.69 40.07 16.60
C VAL A 87 -35.47 40.50 17.86
N THR A 88 -34.80 40.79 18.98
CA THR A 88 -35.44 41.30 20.21
C THR A 88 -35.54 42.82 20.32
N ASN A 89 -35.02 43.59 19.35
CA ASN A 89 -35.25 45.05 19.25
C ASN A 89 -36.68 45.40 18.78
N LYS A 90 -37.66 44.64 19.24
CA LYS A 90 -39.05 45.09 19.38
C LYS A 90 -39.49 45.36 20.82
N ASP A 91 -38.68 45.09 21.86
CA ASP A 91 -38.97 45.60 23.20
C ASP A 91 -37.70 45.74 24.06
N THR A 92 -37.37 46.98 24.38
CA THR A 92 -36.62 47.48 25.57
C THR A 92 -35.26 46.87 25.93
N VAL A 93 -34.22 47.69 25.79
CA VAL A 93 -32.92 47.57 26.46
C VAL A 93 -33.03 48.24 27.84
N ASP A 94 -32.63 47.56 28.91
CA ASP A 94 -32.15 48.21 30.14
C ASP A 94 -31.03 47.38 30.81
N GLY A 95 -30.11 48.10 31.43
CA GLY A 95 -28.73 47.73 31.71
C GLY A 95 -28.50 46.91 32.98
N SER A 96 -27.68 45.86 32.81
CA SER A 96 -26.67 45.36 33.76
C SER A 96 -26.05 44.10 33.14
N ASP A 97 -25.12 44.25 32.20
CA ASP A 97 -24.55 43.12 31.45
C ASP A 97 -23.42 42.43 32.26
N VAL A 98 -23.68 42.09 33.52
CA VAL A 98 -23.03 40.96 34.20
C VAL A 98 -24.02 39.82 34.16
N ARG A 99 -24.00 39.10 33.04
CA ARG A 99 -24.87 37.93 32.84
C ARG A 99 -24.43 36.85 33.83
N VAL A 100 -25.24 36.63 34.87
CA VAL A 100 -25.13 35.43 35.71
C VAL A 100 -25.51 34.26 34.81
N LEU A 101 -24.51 33.46 34.43
CA LEU A 101 -24.70 32.28 33.60
C LEU A 101 -25.75 31.37 34.27
N GLY A 102 -26.75 30.93 33.51
CA GLY A 102 -27.75 29.99 34.01
C GLY A 102 -27.08 28.68 34.45
N SER A 103 -27.73 27.88 35.29
CA SER A 103 -27.14 26.64 35.82
C SER A 103 -26.60 25.70 34.74
N LYS A 104 -27.31 25.58 33.60
CA LYS A 104 -26.87 24.80 32.44
C LYS A 104 -25.64 25.39 31.73
N GLU A 105 -25.58 26.71 31.62
CA GLU A 105 -24.44 27.41 31.01
C GLU A 105 -23.21 27.36 31.93
N MET A 106 -23.40 27.45 33.24
CA MET A 106 -22.36 27.22 34.26
C MET A 106 -21.83 25.79 34.21
N THR A 107 -22.71 24.79 34.09
CA THR A 107 -22.29 23.39 33.92
C THR A 107 -21.49 23.21 32.63
N LEU A 108 -21.95 23.79 31.52
CA LEU A 108 -21.25 23.70 30.24
C LEU A 108 -19.89 24.40 30.29
N ALA A 109 -19.81 25.61 30.87
CA ALA A 109 -18.56 26.34 31.06
C ALA A 109 -17.58 25.58 31.96
N SER A 110 -18.08 24.94 33.02
CA SER A 110 -17.28 24.07 33.89
C SER A 110 -16.76 22.83 33.15
N SER A 111 -17.60 22.17 32.35
CA SER A 111 -17.18 21.03 31.50
C SER A 111 -16.12 21.45 30.49
N PHE A 112 -16.31 22.59 29.82
CA PHE A 112 -15.31 23.13 28.90
C PHE A 112 -13.99 23.45 29.59
N ARG A 113 -14.03 24.12 30.76
CA ARG A 113 -12.83 24.40 31.56
C ARG A 113 -12.10 23.11 31.93
N SER A 114 -12.82 22.07 32.35
CA SER A 114 -12.22 20.77 32.65
C SER A 114 -11.57 20.11 31.43
N ILE A 115 -12.16 20.25 30.24
CA ILE A 115 -11.56 19.75 28.98
C ILE A 115 -10.29 20.54 28.64
N THR A 116 -10.32 21.87 28.78
CA THR A 116 -9.16 22.74 28.54
C THR A 116 -8.03 22.45 29.51
N ASP A 117 -8.31 22.27 30.80
CA ASP A 117 -7.31 21.94 31.80
C ASP A 117 -6.72 20.54 31.57
N SER A 118 -7.55 19.56 31.18
CA SER A 118 -7.07 18.24 30.75
C SER A 118 -6.15 18.34 29.53
N PHE A 119 -6.51 19.15 28.53
CA PHE A 119 -5.69 19.34 27.33
C PHE A 119 -4.36 20.03 27.67
N ARG A 120 -4.38 21.09 28.49
CA ARG A 120 -3.18 21.78 28.96
C ARG A 120 -2.23 20.83 29.71
N HIS A 121 -2.78 19.98 30.58
CA HIS A 121 -1.98 18.99 31.30
C HIS A 121 -1.36 17.93 30.38
N GLN A 122 -2.09 17.52 29.33
CA GLN A 122 -1.59 16.60 28.31
C GLN A 122 -0.50 17.24 27.46
N ALA A 123 -0.70 18.48 27.01
CA ALA A 123 0.30 19.24 26.27
C ALA A 123 1.59 19.42 27.08
N TYR A 124 1.47 19.75 28.37
CA TYR A 124 2.64 19.86 29.26
C TYR A 124 3.36 18.52 29.44
N ARG A 125 2.63 17.41 29.64
CA ARG A 125 3.22 16.06 29.70
C ARG A 125 3.91 15.68 28.39
N PHE A 126 3.31 16.03 27.25
CA PHE A 126 3.90 15.76 25.94
C PHE A 126 5.19 16.56 25.73
N ALA A 127 5.19 17.85 26.09
CA ALA A 127 6.40 18.69 26.05
C ALA A 127 7.51 18.14 26.96
N GLN A 128 7.19 17.68 28.16
CA GLN A 128 8.16 17.02 29.05
C GLN A 128 8.70 15.72 28.46
N LEU A 129 7.83 14.89 27.86
CA LEU A 129 8.23 13.65 27.20
C LEU A 129 9.14 13.95 25.99
N GLN A 130 8.79 14.96 25.20
CA GLN A 130 9.58 15.41 24.05
C GLN A 130 10.97 15.89 24.49
N ASN A 131 11.06 16.65 25.60
CA ASN A 131 12.34 17.07 26.16
C ASN A 131 13.20 15.89 26.62
N ARG A 132 12.61 14.89 27.31
CA ARG A 132 13.33 13.67 27.70
C ARG A 132 13.84 12.89 26.49
N ILE A 133 12.99 12.68 25.49
CA ILE A 133 13.35 12.02 24.22
C ILE A 133 14.47 12.79 23.52
N ASN A 134 14.40 14.13 23.47
CA ASN A 134 15.45 14.96 22.87
C ASN A 134 16.79 14.81 23.60
N THR A 135 16.79 14.77 24.93
CA THR A 135 18.01 14.57 25.74
C THR A 135 18.62 13.19 25.50
N GLU A 136 17.80 12.13 25.48
CA GLU A 136 18.26 10.77 25.16
C GLU A 136 18.78 10.68 23.70
N GLN A 137 18.10 11.33 22.75
CA GLN A 137 18.57 11.45 21.35
C GLN A 137 19.90 12.18 21.22
N GLN A 138 20.15 13.22 22.01
CA GLN A 138 21.44 13.90 22.01
C GLN A 138 22.57 13.00 22.53
N LYS A 139 22.31 12.19 23.57
CA LYS A 139 23.27 11.20 24.08
C LYS A 139 23.66 10.21 22.99
N TYR A 140 22.69 9.61 22.31
CA TYR A 140 22.95 8.61 21.26
C TYR A 140 23.54 9.19 19.97
N ARG A 141 23.25 10.46 19.63
CA ARG A 141 23.85 11.12 18.45
C ARG A 141 25.36 11.19 18.49
N HIS A 142 25.93 11.49 19.66
CA HIS A 142 27.38 11.57 19.78
C HIS A 142 28.02 10.19 19.57
N VAL A 143 27.42 9.15 20.15
CA VAL A 143 27.85 7.76 19.98
C VAL A 143 27.76 7.32 18.51
N LEU A 144 26.65 7.61 17.82
CA LEU A 144 26.48 7.31 16.40
C LEU A 144 27.48 8.04 15.51
N LYS A 145 27.80 9.31 15.83
CA LYS A 145 28.79 10.08 15.09
C LYS A 145 30.18 9.44 15.19
N ASN A 146 30.58 9.06 16.41
CA ASN A 146 31.87 8.41 16.65
C ASN A 146 31.94 7.03 15.97
N LEU A 147 30.87 6.23 16.03
CA LEU A 147 30.76 4.95 15.32
C LEU A 147 30.80 5.08 13.80
N LYS A 148 30.25 6.17 13.24
CA LYS A 148 30.27 6.45 11.79
C LYS A 148 31.65 6.88 11.30
N GLU A 149 32.39 7.62 12.12
CA GLU A 149 33.74 8.11 11.78
C GLU A 149 34.82 7.02 11.94
N ASP A 150 34.52 5.95 12.68
CA ASP A 150 35.40 4.80 12.82
C ASP A 150 35.39 3.91 11.56
N LYS A 151 36.51 3.94 10.83
CA LYS A 151 36.73 3.15 9.60
C LYS A 151 36.82 1.64 9.83
N SER A 152 37.01 1.18 11.07
CA SER A 152 37.05 -0.24 11.43
C SER A 152 35.67 -0.88 11.55
N ILE A 153 34.62 -0.06 11.56
CA ILE A 153 33.23 -0.53 11.66
C ILE A 153 32.47 -0.18 10.39
N VAL A 154 31.82 -1.19 9.81
CA VAL A 154 30.79 -0.99 8.79
C VAL A 154 29.43 -1.18 9.45
N VAL A 155 28.77 -0.08 9.82
CA VAL A 155 27.37 -0.13 10.29
C VAL A 155 26.46 -0.24 9.07
N THR A 156 26.01 -1.45 8.77
CA THR A 156 25.00 -1.68 7.75
C THR A 156 23.64 -1.22 8.29
N ARG A 157 22.96 -0.32 7.57
CA ARG A 157 21.68 0.24 8.02
C ARG A 157 20.64 -0.88 8.10
N PRO A 158 19.82 -0.97 9.17
CA PRO A 158 18.56 -1.68 9.07
C PRO A 158 17.69 -0.91 8.07
N ASP A 159 17.17 -1.64 7.08
CA ASP A 159 16.47 -1.11 5.91
C ASP A 159 15.10 -0.52 6.32
N LYS A 160 15.11 0.67 6.92
CA LYS A 160 13.88 1.47 7.09
C LYS A 160 13.65 2.26 5.80
N GLY A 161 12.78 1.73 4.96
CA GLY A 161 12.06 2.51 3.94
C GLY A 161 12.92 3.01 2.79
N LYS A 162 13.17 2.14 1.80
CA LYS A 162 13.32 2.59 0.43
C LYS A 162 12.16 2.01 -0.38
N GLY A 163 11.08 2.78 -0.48
CA GLY A 163 10.21 2.69 -1.64
C GLY A 163 11.05 3.00 -2.87
N VAL A 164 11.65 1.95 -3.45
CA VAL A 164 12.17 2.00 -4.82
C VAL A 164 10.96 1.64 -5.66
N VAL A 165 10.52 2.59 -6.48
CA VAL A 165 9.55 2.28 -7.52
C VAL A 165 10.28 2.20 -8.82
N TRP A 166 10.09 1.07 -9.48
CA TRP A 166 10.56 0.84 -10.83
C TRP A 166 9.37 1.05 -11.76
N VAL A 167 9.54 1.91 -12.76
CA VAL A 167 8.63 2.01 -13.89
C VAL A 167 9.06 0.93 -14.87
N TRP A 168 8.28 -0.15 -14.97
CA TRP A 168 8.42 -1.13 -16.03
C TRP A 168 7.51 -0.66 -17.16
N VAL A 169 8.10 -0.17 -18.25
CA VAL A 169 7.34 0.03 -19.49
C VAL A 169 7.30 -1.32 -20.18
N TRP A 170 6.16 -2.01 -20.10
CA TRP A 170 5.90 -3.14 -20.96
C TRP A 170 5.62 -2.61 -22.36
N VAL A 171 6.58 -2.77 -23.26
CA VAL A 171 6.28 -2.67 -24.69
C VAL A 171 5.80 -4.06 -25.08
N TRP A 172 4.49 -4.21 -25.27
CA TRP A 172 3.97 -5.39 -25.95
C TRP A 172 4.63 -5.46 -27.32
N GLY A 173 5.34 -6.56 -27.60
CA GLY A 173 5.73 -6.95 -28.95
C GLY A 173 4.50 -7.44 -29.72
N GLY A 174 3.50 -6.58 -29.84
CA GLY A 174 2.50 -6.66 -30.91
C GLY A 174 2.95 -5.68 -31.98
N LEU A 175 3.00 -6.13 -33.22
CA LEU A 175 3.10 -5.28 -34.40
C LEU A 175 1.94 -4.27 -34.41
N ASP A 176 2.07 -3.16 -33.67
CA ASP A 176 1.30 -1.94 -33.94
C ASP A 176 1.95 -0.72 -33.28
N THR A 177 2.08 0.32 -34.09
CA THR A 177 3.05 1.42 -34.02
C THR A 177 2.55 2.65 -33.26
N ASP A 178 1.73 2.48 -32.21
CA ASP A 178 1.21 3.63 -31.46
C ASP A 178 1.88 3.82 -30.08
N PRO A 179 2.90 4.70 -29.97
CA PRO A 179 3.53 5.04 -28.70
C PRO A 179 2.55 5.66 -27.67
N GLU A 180 1.35 6.07 -28.09
CA GLU A 180 0.30 6.56 -27.18
C GLU A 180 -0.48 5.43 -26.47
N SER A 181 -0.33 4.18 -26.92
CA SER A 181 -1.10 3.03 -26.40
C SER A 181 -0.43 2.27 -25.23
N THR A 182 0.75 2.70 -24.78
CA THR A 182 1.54 1.91 -23.82
C THR A 182 0.94 1.94 -22.41
N ASP A 183 0.62 0.76 -21.90
CA ASP A 183 0.32 0.53 -20.48
C ASP A 183 1.58 0.82 -19.65
N ILE A 184 1.42 1.61 -18.60
CA ILE A 184 2.51 1.88 -17.67
C ILE A 184 2.34 0.99 -16.45
N ALA A 185 3.32 0.14 -16.16
CA ALA A 185 3.36 -0.65 -14.95
C ALA A 185 4.38 -0.09 -13.94
N TYR A 186 3.96 0.07 -12.70
CA TYR A 186 4.79 0.50 -11.58
C TYR A 186 4.89 -0.62 -10.58
N VAL A 187 6.11 -1.07 -10.27
CA VAL A 187 6.32 -2.06 -9.21
C VAL A 187 6.88 -1.37 -7.98
N MET A 188 6.21 -1.55 -6.85
CA MET A 188 6.51 -0.88 -5.59
C MET A 188 6.62 -1.89 -4.45
N GLN A 189 7.49 -1.64 -3.48
CA GLN A 189 7.57 -2.46 -2.27
C GLN A 189 6.33 -2.32 -1.39
N HIS A 190 5.82 -1.10 -1.29
CA HIS A 190 4.57 -0.77 -0.62
C HIS A 190 3.92 0.34 -1.44
N MET A 191 2.61 0.27 -1.61
CA MET A 191 1.90 1.29 -2.37
C MET A 191 1.67 2.54 -1.50
N PRO A 192 2.02 3.76 -1.97
CA PRO A 192 1.74 4.99 -1.23
C PRO A 192 0.25 5.12 -0.92
N PHE A 193 -0.09 5.64 0.26
CA PHE A 193 -1.49 5.86 0.67
C PHE A 193 -2.37 4.60 0.72
N ALA A 194 -1.77 3.40 0.71
CA ALA A 194 -2.52 2.16 0.90
C ALA A 194 -3.30 2.18 2.22
N LYS A 195 -4.49 1.57 2.21
CA LYS A 195 -5.28 1.36 3.43
C LYS A 195 -4.42 0.61 4.46
N PRO A 196 -4.34 1.07 5.73
CA PRO A 196 -3.68 0.30 6.78
C PRO A 196 -4.21 -1.14 6.83
N ASP A 197 -3.32 -2.10 7.09
CA ASP A 197 -3.58 -3.55 7.14
C ASP A 197 -4.02 -4.21 5.82
N SER A 198 -4.11 -3.46 4.72
CA SER A 198 -4.30 -4.05 3.39
C SER A 198 -3.04 -4.81 2.93
N PRO A 199 -3.18 -5.79 2.02
CA PRO A 199 -2.03 -6.43 1.40
C PRO A 199 -1.06 -5.42 0.77
N GLN A 200 -1.57 -4.34 0.18
CA GLN A 200 -0.79 -3.33 -0.53
C GLN A 200 0.07 -2.45 0.40
N ALA A 201 -0.27 -2.43 1.71
CA ALA A 201 0.55 -1.78 2.73
C ALA A 201 1.73 -2.64 3.19
N ASN A 202 1.69 -3.96 2.96
CA ASN A 202 2.63 -4.93 3.53
C ASN A 202 3.40 -5.74 2.49
N HIS A 203 2.92 -5.80 1.25
CA HIS A 203 3.48 -6.59 0.17
C HIS A 203 3.84 -5.73 -1.04
N TYR A 204 4.67 -6.31 -1.91
CA TYR A 204 5.00 -5.75 -3.21
C TYR A 204 3.73 -5.64 -4.07
N VAL A 205 3.61 -4.55 -4.82
CA VAL A 205 2.44 -4.25 -5.65
C VAL A 205 2.88 -3.83 -7.05
N GLN A 206 2.19 -4.32 -8.06
CA GLN A 206 2.23 -3.80 -9.42
C GLN A 206 0.99 -2.93 -9.68
N LEU A 207 1.15 -1.66 -10.02
CA LEU A 207 0.06 -0.80 -10.52
C LEU A 207 0.18 -0.69 -12.03
N ILE A 208 -0.87 -1.05 -12.76
CA ILE A 208 -0.97 -0.93 -14.21
C ILE A 208 -1.93 0.22 -14.53
N ILE A 209 -1.48 1.18 -15.34
CA ILE A 209 -2.28 2.30 -15.80
C ILE A 209 -2.40 2.22 -17.33
N VAL A 210 -3.63 1.96 -17.78
CA VAL A 210 -4.01 1.94 -19.19
C VAL A 210 -4.42 3.35 -19.61
N LYS A 211 -3.48 4.09 -20.23
CA LYS A 211 -3.69 5.50 -20.59
C LYS A 211 -4.91 5.72 -21.47
N LYS A 212 -5.13 4.86 -22.47
CA LYS A 212 -6.20 5.03 -23.48
C LYS A 212 -7.60 5.06 -22.87
N ASN A 213 -7.81 4.33 -21.78
CA ASN A 213 -9.12 4.17 -21.16
C ASN A 213 -9.22 4.86 -19.78
N ASN A 214 -8.15 5.48 -19.30
CA ASN A 214 -8.01 5.92 -17.91
C ASN A 214 -8.40 4.82 -16.91
N ILE A 215 -8.14 3.56 -17.26
CA ILE A 215 -8.39 2.42 -16.37
C ILE A 215 -7.09 2.12 -15.66
N CYS A 216 -7.19 1.84 -14.37
CA CYS A 216 -6.08 1.28 -13.62
C CYS A 216 -6.49 0.00 -12.91
N SER A 217 -5.53 -0.92 -12.82
CA SER A 217 -5.61 -2.11 -12.00
C SER A 217 -4.31 -2.25 -11.22
N PHE A 218 -4.36 -2.96 -10.12
CA PHE A 218 -3.16 -3.33 -9.39
C PHE A 218 -3.22 -4.78 -8.97
N GLU A 219 -2.05 -5.36 -8.76
CA GLU A 219 -1.86 -6.74 -8.33
C GLU A 219 -0.85 -6.77 -7.20
N THR A 220 -1.07 -7.65 -6.24
CA THR A 220 -0.20 -7.84 -5.09
C THR A 220 0.68 -9.06 -5.34
N TYR A 221 2.00 -8.92 -5.22
CA TYR A 221 2.91 -10.04 -5.31
C TYR A 221 2.91 -10.87 -4.02
N TRP A 222 2.37 -12.09 -4.09
CA TRP A 222 2.23 -12.99 -2.95
C TRP A 222 1.83 -14.41 -3.37
N LYS A 223 1.96 -15.39 -2.45
CA LYS A 223 1.69 -16.80 -2.71
C LYS A 223 0.23 -17.17 -3.03
N TYR A 224 -0.71 -16.24 -2.85
CA TYR A 224 -2.14 -16.47 -3.02
C TYR A 224 -2.77 -15.57 -4.09
N SER A 225 -1.97 -14.96 -4.97
CA SER A 225 -2.54 -14.23 -6.11
C SER A 225 -3.27 -15.19 -7.04
N SER A 226 -4.40 -14.73 -7.59
CA SER A 226 -5.12 -15.45 -8.64
C SER A 226 -4.44 -15.35 -10.01
N ASN A 227 -3.58 -14.35 -10.21
CA ASN A 227 -2.93 -14.07 -11.48
C ASN A 227 -1.46 -14.55 -11.43
N SER A 228 -0.97 -15.15 -12.51
CA SER A 228 0.46 -15.45 -12.67
C SER A 228 1.33 -14.20 -12.58
N PHE A 229 0.79 -13.02 -12.92
CA PHE A 229 1.47 -11.74 -12.80
C PHE A 229 1.55 -11.21 -11.36
N GLY A 230 0.64 -11.64 -10.47
CA GLY A 230 0.69 -11.36 -9.03
C GLY A 230 1.43 -12.43 -8.22
N LEU A 231 2.08 -13.40 -8.88
CA LEU A 231 3.03 -14.29 -8.24
C LEU A 231 4.45 -13.72 -8.41
N PHE A 232 5.29 -13.89 -7.38
CA PHE A 232 6.69 -13.53 -7.51
C PHE A 232 7.33 -14.35 -8.65
N PRO A 233 8.08 -13.73 -9.57
CA PRO A 233 8.82 -14.46 -10.57
C PRO A 233 9.74 -15.50 -9.92
N LEU A 234 9.77 -16.73 -10.47
CA LEU A 234 10.56 -17.84 -9.91
C LEU A 234 12.05 -17.47 -9.70
N HIS A 235 12.60 -16.63 -10.58
CA HIS A 235 13.99 -16.17 -10.50
C HIS A 235 14.26 -15.16 -9.38
N TRP A 236 13.22 -14.64 -8.69
CA TRP A 236 13.39 -13.80 -7.51
C TRP A 236 13.59 -14.63 -6.23
N GLY A 237 13.38 -15.95 -6.26
CA GLY A 237 13.69 -16.88 -5.16
C GLY A 237 12.51 -17.17 -4.24
N ASN A 238 12.75 -17.84 -3.12
CA ASN A 238 11.73 -18.39 -2.20
C ASN A 238 11.52 -17.56 -0.92
N ASP A 239 11.96 -16.30 -0.90
CA ASP A 239 12.01 -15.46 0.29
C ASP A 239 10.71 -14.67 0.56
N SER A 240 10.40 -14.43 1.83
CA SER A 240 9.20 -13.65 2.24
C SER A 240 9.36 -12.13 2.09
N SER A 241 10.58 -11.67 1.81
CA SER A 241 10.91 -10.28 1.54
C SER A 241 12.00 -10.23 0.49
N TYR A 242 11.70 -9.67 -0.67
CA TYR A 242 12.70 -9.44 -1.70
C TYR A 242 13.24 -8.02 -1.57
N ARG A 243 14.41 -7.80 -2.12
CA ARG A 243 14.81 -6.48 -2.58
C ARG A 243 14.69 -6.55 -4.08
N ILE A 244 13.75 -5.82 -4.70
CA ILE A 244 13.69 -5.76 -6.16
C ILE A 244 15.03 -5.22 -6.65
N LYS A 245 15.85 -6.13 -7.19
CA LYS A 245 17.03 -5.80 -7.99
C LYS A 245 16.67 -6.15 -9.42
N ASN A 246 17.25 -5.43 -10.36
CA ASN A 246 17.18 -5.81 -11.77
C ASN A 246 18.10 -7.01 -11.95
N TYR A 247 17.51 -8.20 -11.89
CA TYR A 247 18.18 -9.42 -12.29
C TYR A 247 17.89 -9.61 -13.78
N MET A 248 18.92 -9.49 -14.61
CA MET A 248 18.87 -10.06 -15.95
C MET A 248 19.40 -11.48 -15.85
N ASN A 249 18.55 -12.43 -16.23
CA ASN A 249 18.96 -13.81 -16.34
C ASN A 249 19.59 -14.00 -17.72
N PHE A 250 20.86 -14.38 -17.75
CA PHE A 250 21.56 -14.70 -18.98
C PHE A 250 21.59 -16.21 -19.13
N ASN A 251 21.36 -16.69 -20.36
CA ASN A 251 21.37 -18.12 -20.67
C ASN A 251 22.80 -18.67 -20.73
N TYR A 252 23.78 -17.78 -20.86
CA TYR A 252 25.19 -18.12 -21.04
C TYR A 252 26.08 -17.34 -20.08
N VAL A 253 27.34 -17.75 -19.98
CA VAL A 253 28.35 -17.07 -19.16
C VAL A 253 28.71 -15.72 -19.80
N MET A 254 28.61 -14.66 -19.00
CA MET A 254 28.94 -13.30 -19.44
C MET A 254 30.41 -12.96 -19.16
N ILE A 255 31.08 -12.35 -20.13
CA ILE A 255 32.47 -11.90 -20.09
C ILE A 255 32.51 -10.37 -20.17
N HIS A 256 33.26 -9.73 -19.27
CA HIS A 256 33.45 -8.28 -19.30
C HIS A 256 34.38 -7.92 -20.44
N SER A 257 34.00 -6.94 -21.27
CA SER A 257 34.90 -6.46 -22.29
C SER A 257 36.06 -5.67 -21.70
N THR A 258 37.27 -5.99 -22.13
CA THR A 258 38.48 -5.20 -21.87
C THR A 258 38.63 -4.05 -22.85
N ASN A 259 37.86 -4.05 -23.95
CA ASN A 259 37.84 -3.02 -24.98
C ASN A 259 36.64 -2.09 -24.76
N SER A 260 36.49 -1.53 -23.56
CA SER A 260 35.48 -0.50 -23.33
C SER A 260 35.81 0.69 -24.23
N THR A 261 34.89 1.01 -25.14
CA THR A 261 34.90 2.32 -25.78
C THR A 261 34.86 3.36 -24.67
N GLY A 262 35.54 4.50 -24.82
CA GLY A 262 35.70 5.49 -23.73
C GLY A 262 34.39 6.04 -23.12
N SER A 263 33.22 5.63 -23.61
CA SER A 263 31.88 6.01 -23.14
C SER A 263 31.05 4.87 -22.52
N GLU A 264 31.42 3.60 -22.69
CA GLU A 264 30.57 2.46 -22.31
C GLU A 264 31.37 1.27 -21.78
N ASP A 265 30.87 0.65 -20.72
CA ASP A 265 31.28 -0.71 -20.32
C ASP A 265 30.29 -1.71 -20.90
N TYR A 266 30.73 -2.89 -21.30
CA TYR A 266 29.79 -3.92 -21.77
C TYR A 266 30.24 -5.33 -21.44
N TRP A 267 29.25 -6.21 -21.31
CA TRP A 267 29.42 -7.64 -21.11
C TRP A 267 28.83 -8.38 -22.31
N TYR A 268 29.44 -9.49 -22.69
CA TYR A 268 28.97 -10.32 -23.79
C TYR A 268 29.08 -11.81 -23.46
N THR A 269 28.26 -12.64 -24.09
CA THR A 269 28.31 -14.09 -23.87
C THR A 269 29.58 -14.71 -24.42
N ASN A 270 30.09 -15.74 -23.74
CA ASN A 270 31.18 -16.56 -24.29
C ASN A 270 30.78 -17.27 -25.60
N GLU A 271 29.49 -17.52 -25.80
CA GLU A 271 28.92 -18.14 -27.00
C GLU A 271 28.65 -17.14 -28.14
N THR A 272 28.70 -17.64 -29.37
CA THR A 272 28.32 -16.95 -30.61
C THR A 272 27.13 -17.62 -31.27
N CYS A 273 26.18 -16.83 -31.74
CA CYS A 273 24.97 -17.28 -32.40
C CYS A 273 24.92 -16.71 -33.82
N GLN A 274 24.44 -17.52 -34.76
CA GLN A 274 24.25 -17.11 -36.16
C GLN A 274 22.77 -16.78 -36.38
N THR A 275 22.51 -15.69 -37.07
CA THR A 275 21.18 -15.29 -37.54
C THR A 275 20.89 -15.92 -38.89
N ASP A 276 19.63 -15.92 -39.33
CA ASP A 276 19.26 -16.51 -40.63
C ASP A 276 19.82 -15.75 -41.83
N SER A 277 20.24 -14.48 -41.65
CA SER A 277 21.00 -13.73 -42.66
C SER A 277 22.43 -14.28 -42.87
N GLY A 278 22.87 -15.20 -42.01
CA GLY A 278 24.22 -15.75 -41.96
C GLY A 278 25.18 -14.93 -41.10
N GLU A 279 24.77 -13.78 -40.58
CA GLU A 279 25.60 -12.94 -39.71
C GLU A 279 25.76 -13.59 -38.33
N THR A 280 26.98 -13.50 -37.77
CA THR A 280 27.32 -14.09 -36.46
C THR A 280 27.50 -12.99 -35.43
N TYR A 281 26.86 -13.14 -34.28
CA TYR A 281 26.94 -12.22 -33.14
C TYR A 281 27.24 -12.98 -31.85
N ARG A 282 27.51 -12.24 -30.78
CA ARG A 282 27.40 -12.80 -29.42
C ARG A 282 25.93 -13.09 -29.14
N CYS A 283 25.64 -14.25 -28.55
CA CYS A 283 24.27 -14.67 -28.29
C CYS A 283 23.52 -13.68 -27.39
N GLN A 284 24.18 -13.13 -26.36
CA GLN A 284 23.65 -12.03 -25.55
C GLN A 284 24.73 -10.98 -25.27
N GLU A 285 24.35 -9.70 -25.24
CA GLU A 285 25.22 -8.57 -24.94
C GLU A 285 24.48 -7.55 -24.08
N ILE A 286 25.18 -6.91 -23.16
CA ILE A 286 24.62 -5.83 -22.35
C ILE A 286 25.64 -4.71 -22.14
N TYR A 287 25.16 -3.49 -22.31
CA TYR A 287 25.98 -2.28 -22.27
C TYR A 287 25.53 -1.40 -21.11
N PHE A 288 26.49 -0.71 -20.52
CA PHE A 288 26.35 0.15 -19.35
C PHE A 288 27.02 1.50 -19.58
N ILE A 289 26.56 2.53 -18.89
CA ILE A 289 27.31 3.79 -18.78
C ILE A 289 28.65 3.48 -18.10
N GLN A 290 29.75 3.97 -18.68
CA GLN A 290 31.10 3.68 -18.20
C GLN A 290 31.27 3.93 -16.69
N ASN A 291 31.93 2.99 -16.02
CA ASN A 291 32.18 2.96 -14.57
C ASN A 291 30.88 2.98 -13.73
N THR A 292 29.77 2.48 -14.27
CA THR A 292 28.50 2.37 -13.54
C THR A 292 27.82 1.03 -13.80
N ASN A 293 26.85 0.71 -12.94
CA ASN A 293 25.97 -0.47 -13.13
C ASN A 293 24.64 -0.09 -13.80
N ILE A 294 24.60 0.99 -14.59
CA ILE A 294 23.37 1.52 -15.21
C ILE A 294 23.31 1.01 -16.66
N PRO A 295 22.40 0.08 -16.99
CA PRO A 295 22.33 -0.48 -18.34
C PRO A 295 21.73 0.54 -19.32
N ILE A 296 22.22 0.54 -20.56
CA ILE A 296 21.75 1.45 -21.63
C ILE A 296 21.17 0.70 -22.82
N ARG A 297 21.61 -0.54 -23.07
CA ARG A 297 21.00 -1.43 -24.08
C ARG A 297 21.35 -2.89 -23.79
N TYR A 298 20.48 -3.78 -24.26
CA TYR A 298 20.65 -5.23 -24.25
C TYR A 298 20.40 -5.76 -25.66
N SER A 299 21.24 -6.67 -26.13
CA SER A 299 21.07 -7.32 -27.43
C SER A 299 21.05 -8.84 -27.24
N GLU A 300 20.19 -9.53 -27.98
CA GLU A 300 20.08 -10.99 -27.94
C GLU A 300 19.76 -11.55 -29.32
N VAL A 301 20.38 -12.68 -29.64
CA VAL A 301 20.02 -13.51 -30.80
C VAL A 301 19.06 -14.59 -30.32
N HIS A 302 17.83 -14.58 -30.83
CA HIS A 302 16.82 -15.57 -30.49
C HIS A 302 15.86 -15.83 -31.65
N LEU A 303 15.12 -16.93 -31.55
CA LEU A 303 14.09 -17.31 -32.49
C LEU A 303 12.83 -16.46 -32.25
N VAL A 304 12.42 -15.70 -33.26
CA VAL A 304 11.12 -15.01 -33.29
C VAL A 304 10.29 -15.63 -34.40
N GLU A 305 9.21 -16.29 -34.01
CA GLU A 305 8.37 -17.10 -34.91
C GLU A 305 9.18 -18.20 -35.61
N THR A 306 9.62 -17.95 -36.84
CA THR A 306 10.43 -18.87 -37.65
C THR A 306 11.87 -18.43 -37.83
N ASP A 307 12.19 -17.17 -37.48
CA ASP A 307 13.44 -16.55 -37.89
C ASP A 307 14.38 -16.30 -36.70
N ILE A 308 15.66 -16.64 -36.86
CA ILE A 308 16.71 -16.32 -35.89
C ILE A 308 17.21 -14.90 -36.17
N ILE A 309 16.77 -13.96 -35.34
CA ILE A 309 17.10 -12.54 -35.49
C ILE A 309 17.92 -12.03 -34.29
N ARG A 310 18.63 -10.92 -34.49
CA ARG A 310 19.23 -10.15 -33.40
C ARG A 310 18.29 -9.01 -33.01
N GLU A 311 17.75 -9.06 -31.80
CA GLU A 311 16.96 -7.99 -31.24
C GLU A 311 17.85 -7.11 -30.34
N THR A 312 17.68 -5.78 -30.39
CA THR A 312 18.34 -4.85 -29.46
C THR A 312 17.31 -3.98 -28.76
N LYS A 313 17.30 -4.05 -27.43
CA LYS A 313 16.44 -3.30 -26.52
C LYS A 313 17.24 -2.16 -25.92
N ASN A 314 16.92 -0.93 -26.27
CA ASN A 314 17.51 0.26 -25.66
C ASN A 314 16.76 0.64 -24.39
N PHE A 315 17.48 0.89 -23.30
CA PHE A 315 16.90 1.29 -22.03
C PHE A 315 16.85 2.82 -21.92
N THR A 316 15.67 3.34 -21.58
CA THR A 316 15.54 4.75 -21.19
C THR A 316 15.64 4.87 -19.68
N ILE A 317 16.73 5.48 -19.20
CA ILE A 317 16.94 5.67 -17.77
C ILE A 317 16.23 6.92 -17.28
N HIS A 318 15.11 6.72 -16.60
CA HIS A 318 14.28 7.78 -16.08
C HIS A 318 14.78 8.37 -14.74
N SER A 319 15.43 7.56 -13.91
CA SER A 319 16.01 8.00 -12.64
C SER A 319 17.01 6.99 -12.09
N ILE A 320 18.03 7.48 -11.38
CA ILE A 320 19.02 6.66 -10.66
C ILE A 320 18.93 7.02 -9.17
N GLY A 321 18.76 6.02 -8.30
CA GLY A 321 18.61 6.24 -6.86
C GLY A 321 17.16 6.42 -6.42
N LYS A 322 16.79 7.60 -5.90
CA LYS A 322 15.39 7.90 -5.56
C LYS A 322 14.65 8.24 -6.87
N PRO A 323 13.54 7.56 -7.21
CA PRO A 323 12.74 7.95 -8.36
C PRO A 323 12.22 9.37 -8.21
N SER A 324 12.19 10.12 -9.30
CA SER A 324 11.68 11.50 -9.31
C SER A 324 10.20 11.51 -8.98
N ASP A 325 9.78 12.40 -8.07
CA ASP A 325 8.38 12.49 -7.61
C ASP A 325 7.40 12.73 -8.79
N LYS A 326 7.88 13.34 -9.89
CA LYS A 326 7.15 13.54 -11.16
C LYS A 326 6.55 12.26 -11.76
N TYR A 327 7.15 11.09 -11.53
CA TYR A 327 6.64 9.81 -12.07
C TYR A 327 5.44 9.27 -11.28
N PHE A 328 5.23 9.77 -10.06
CA PHE A 328 4.10 9.42 -9.20
C PHE A 328 3.04 10.51 -9.15
N GLY A 329 3.36 11.73 -9.59
CA GLY A 329 2.40 12.83 -9.70
C GLY A 329 1.08 12.45 -10.41
N PRO A 330 1.10 11.58 -11.44
CA PRO A 330 -0.14 11.11 -12.07
C PRO A 330 -0.95 10.08 -11.26
N ILE A 331 -0.37 9.45 -10.24
CA ILE A 331 -1.07 8.45 -9.42
C ILE A 331 -1.92 9.20 -8.38
N PRO A 332 -3.25 9.11 -8.44
CA PRO A 332 -4.09 9.82 -7.49
C PRO A 332 -3.91 9.24 -6.07
N GLU A 333 -4.00 10.09 -5.04
CA GLU A 333 -3.88 9.63 -3.64
C GLU A 333 -4.97 8.62 -3.26
N ASN A 334 -6.12 8.67 -3.92
CA ASN A 334 -7.22 7.73 -3.77
C ASN A 334 -7.21 6.59 -4.81
N TRP A 335 -6.04 6.23 -5.35
CA TRP A 335 -5.90 5.14 -6.33
C TRP A 335 -6.61 3.84 -5.88
N PHE A 336 -6.64 3.54 -4.58
CA PHE A 336 -7.28 2.33 -4.05
C PHE A 336 -8.82 2.32 -4.17
N GLU A 337 -9.43 3.47 -4.45
CA GLU A 337 -10.88 3.60 -4.71
C GLU A 337 -11.19 3.50 -6.21
N VAL A 338 -10.26 3.94 -7.05
CA VAL A 338 -10.45 4.05 -8.50
C VAL A 338 -9.85 2.87 -9.27
N CYS A 339 -8.79 2.26 -8.75
CA CYS A 339 -8.10 1.13 -9.36
C CYS A 339 -8.67 -0.18 -8.84
N ARG A 340 -8.75 -1.16 -9.73
CA ARG A 340 -9.26 -2.49 -9.40
C ARG A 340 -8.13 -3.39 -8.90
N ASP A 341 -8.38 -4.08 -7.80
CA ASP A 341 -7.50 -5.17 -7.39
C ASP A 341 -7.76 -6.38 -8.29
N GLY A 342 -6.78 -6.74 -9.12
CA GLY A 342 -6.87 -7.89 -10.03
C GLY A 342 -6.87 -9.23 -9.30
N ASP A 343 -6.42 -9.29 -8.04
CA ASP A 343 -6.33 -10.53 -7.27
C ASP A 343 -7.67 -10.92 -6.62
N LEU A 344 -8.57 -9.95 -6.45
CA LEU A 344 -9.82 -10.16 -5.72
C LEU A 344 -10.93 -10.66 -6.64
N GLY A 345 -11.09 -11.99 -6.75
CA GLY A 345 -12.20 -12.61 -7.48
C GLY A 345 -13.00 -13.67 -6.72
N VAL A 346 -14.02 -14.24 -7.37
CA VAL A 346 -14.75 -15.42 -6.86
C VAL A 346 -14.50 -16.59 -7.80
N SER A 347 -14.20 -17.76 -7.24
CA SER A 347 -13.98 -18.99 -8.01
C SER A 347 -15.08 -20.01 -7.75
N TYR A 348 -15.41 -20.77 -8.79
CA TYR A 348 -16.44 -21.79 -8.78
C TYR A 348 -15.90 -23.12 -9.31
N ASN A 349 -16.42 -24.23 -8.78
CA ASN A 349 -16.25 -25.56 -9.36
C ASN A 349 -17.56 -26.37 -9.20
N PRO A 350 -18.23 -26.77 -10.29
CA PRO A 350 -17.85 -26.51 -11.69
C PRO A 350 -17.97 -25.02 -12.06
N LYS A 351 -17.30 -24.61 -13.15
CA LYS A 351 -17.32 -23.22 -13.64
C LYS A 351 -18.61 -22.83 -14.36
N GLU A 352 -19.37 -23.83 -14.78
CA GLU A 352 -20.67 -23.74 -15.44
C GLU A 352 -21.51 -24.91 -14.98
N ILE A 353 -22.84 -24.75 -14.99
CA ILE A 353 -23.76 -25.81 -14.58
C ILE A 353 -24.86 -25.99 -15.62
N ILE A 354 -25.23 -27.25 -15.85
CA ILE A 354 -26.40 -27.65 -16.63
C ILE A 354 -27.40 -28.24 -15.64
N LEU A 355 -28.60 -27.68 -15.57
CA LEU A 355 -29.62 -28.08 -14.60
C LEU A 355 -30.98 -28.26 -15.27
N LYS A 356 -31.58 -29.44 -15.18
CA LYS A 356 -33.00 -29.61 -15.56
C LYS A 356 -33.92 -29.13 -14.45
N LEU A 357 -35.21 -28.99 -14.76
CA LEU A 357 -36.23 -28.62 -13.79
C LEU A 357 -36.20 -29.58 -12.59
N HIS A 358 -36.20 -29.03 -11.37
CA HIS A 358 -36.12 -29.73 -10.09
C HIS A 358 -34.81 -30.48 -9.80
N GLU A 359 -33.81 -30.38 -10.67
CA GLU A 359 -32.47 -30.88 -10.36
C GLU A 359 -31.73 -29.91 -9.44
N SER A 360 -30.79 -30.47 -8.67
CA SER A 360 -29.89 -29.73 -7.80
C SER A 360 -28.45 -30.11 -8.08
N VAL A 361 -27.56 -29.12 -8.01
CA VAL A 361 -26.11 -29.31 -8.17
C VAL A 361 -25.38 -28.65 -7.01
N LYS A 362 -24.29 -29.29 -6.56
CA LYS A 362 -23.38 -28.73 -5.57
C LYS A 362 -22.25 -28.01 -6.31
N VAL A 363 -22.08 -26.73 -6.02
CA VAL A 363 -21.01 -25.89 -6.55
C VAL A 363 -20.08 -25.52 -5.39
N GLU A 364 -18.81 -25.83 -5.53
CA GLU A 364 -17.77 -25.36 -4.63
C GLU A 364 -17.50 -23.88 -4.93
N VAL A 365 -17.47 -23.05 -3.90
CA VAL A 365 -17.20 -21.61 -3.97
C VAL A 365 -16.05 -21.28 -3.02
N TRP A 366 -15.08 -20.52 -3.50
CA TRP A 366 -13.98 -20.00 -2.68
C TRP A 366 -13.46 -18.68 -3.24
N LEU A 367 -12.60 -18.02 -2.46
CA LEU A 367 -11.86 -16.84 -2.88
C LEU A 367 -10.43 -17.25 -3.24
N PRO A 368 -9.89 -16.82 -4.40
CA PRO A 368 -8.53 -17.18 -4.79
C PRO A 368 -7.48 -16.41 -3.97
N ALA A 369 -7.81 -15.20 -3.52
CA ALA A 369 -7.01 -14.33 -2.66
C ALA A 369 -7.70 -14.10 -1.31
N PRO A 370 -6.94 -13.88 -0.21
CA PRO A 370 -7.56 -13.51 1.06
C PRO A 370 -8.13 -12.09 0.99
N PRO A 371 -9.26 -11.85 1.70
CA PRO A 371 -9.83 -10.52 1.80
C PRO A 371 -8.88 -9.49 2.41
N HIS A 372 -9.05 -8.24 1.99
CA HIS A 372 -8.36 -7.12 2.62
C HIS A 372 -8.87 -6.93 4.03
N ARG A 373 -7.95 -6.81 5.00
CA ARG A 373 -8.29 -6.38 6.34
C ARG A 373 -8.44 -4.87 6.35
N ILE A 374 -9.69 -4.39 6.43
CA ILE A 374 -10.01 -2.97 6.46
C ILE A 374 -10.56 -2.64 7.86
N HIS A 375 -9.86 -1.77 8.58
CA HIS A 375 -10.20 -1.41 9.97
C HIS A 375 -10.34 -2.64 10.91
N GLY A 376 -9.45 -3.62 10.75
CA GLY A 376 -9.46 -4.85 11.55
C GLY A 376 -10.52 -5.89 11.16
N ASN A 377 -11.34 -5.64 10.13
CA ASN A 377 -12.31 -6.59 9.62
C ASN A 377 -11.92 -7.06 8.20
N ASP A 378 -11.73 -8.37 8.04
CA ASP A 378 -11.45 -9.05 6.77
C ASP A 378 -12.62 -9.93 6.31
N THR A 379 -13.82 -9.73 6.86
CA THR A 379 -14.99 -10.53 6.49
C THR A 379 -15.54 -10.12 5.13
N VAL A 380 -15.78 -11.12 4.28
CA VAL A 380 -16.48 -11.01 3.00
C VAL A 380 -17.72 -11.87 3.05
N THR A 381 -18.85 -11.32 2.63
CA THR A 381 -20.08 -12.09 2.41
C THR A 381 -20.47 -12.09 0.95
N ILE A 382 -20.80 -13.27 0.43
CA ILE A 382 -21.27 -13.45 -0.95
C ILE A 382 -22.72 -13.91 -0.92
N GLN A 383 -23.56 -13.22 -1.68
CA GLN A 383 -24.91 -13.63 -2.04
C GLN A 383 -25.00 -13.75 -3.56
N TRP A 384 -26.05 -14.35 -4.10
CA TRP A 384 -26.26 -14.41 -5.55
C TRP A 384 -27.58 -13.78 -5.94
N LYS A 385 -27.65 -13.29 -7.17
CA LYS A 385 -28.90 -12.90 -7.82
C LYS A 385 -28.91 -13.47 -9.24
N PRO A 386 -30.01 -14.08 -9.69
CA PRO A 386 -30.15 -14.45 -11.09
C PRO A 386 -30.27 -13.20 -11.94
N PHE A 387 -29.68 -13.22 -13.14
CA PHE A 387 -29.74 -12.08 -14.06
C PHE A 387 -31.10 -11.95 -14.76
N ALA A 388 -31.60 -13.03 -15.37
CA ALA A 388 -32.78 -12.96 -16.23
C ALA A 388 -34.07 -13.51 -15.60
N CYS A 389 -33.98 -14.30 -14.52
CA CYS A 389 -35.16 -14.90 -13.88
C CYS A 389 -35.07 -14.95 -12.34
N SER A 390 -35.76 -14.03 -11.66
CA SER A 390 -35.76 -13.89 -10.19
C SER A 390 -36.36 -15.07 -9.42
N GLY A 391 -37.09 -15.96 -10.09
CA GLY A 391 -37.77 -17.11 -9.48
C GLY A 391 -37.22 -18.48 -9.90
N CYS A 392 -36.37 -18.57 -10.93
CA CYS A 392 -36.05 -19.87 -11.54
C CYS A 392 -35.08 -20.73 -10.74
N PHE A 393 -34.38 -20.14 -9.77
CA PHE A 393 -33.36 -20.82 -8.99
C PHE A 393 -33.50 -20.49 -7.51
N THR A 394 -33.31 -21.50 -6.68
CA THR A 394 -33.08 -21.35 -5.24
C THR A 394 -31.72 -21.90 -4.90
N TRP A 395 -31.07 -21.40 -3.85
CA TRP A 395 -29.79 -21.94 -3.42
C TRP A 395 -29.66 -21.96 -1.89
N THR A 396 -28.91 -22.94 -1.40
CA THR A 396 -28.61 -23.12 0.02
C THR A 396 -27.11 -23.35 0.21
N PRO A 397 -26.44 -22.61 1.12
CA PRO A 397 -26.98 -21.53 1.95
C PRO A 397 -27.25 -20.25 1.15
N THR A 398 -28.08 -19.35 1.68
CA THR A 398 -28.43 -18.07 1.01
C THR A 398 -27.30 -17.06 0.94
N LYS A 399 -26.26 -17.25 1.77
CA LYS A 399 -25.02 -16.47 1.79
C LYS A 399 -23.85 -17.35 2.21
N LEU A 400 -22.67 -17.06 1.69
CA LEU A 400 -21.39 -17.61 2.17
C LEU A 400 -20.57 -16.50 2.83
N ALA A 401 -19.71 -16.89 3.78
CA ALA A 401 -18.85 -15.95 4.51
C ALA A 401 -17.40 -16.43 4.49
N PHE A 402 -16.51 -15.53 4.11
CA PHE A 402 -15.07 -15.74 4.02
C PHE A 402 -14.31 -14.69 4.85
N ASN A 403 -13.10 -15.00 5.25
CA ASN A 403 -12.15 -14.13 5.94
C ASN A 403 -10.72 -14.57 5.66
N GLY A 404 -9.73 -13.88 6.22
CA GLY A 404 -8.32 -14.18 5.99
C GLY A 404 -7.86 -15.60 6.38
N LYS A 405 -8.67 -16.37 7.12
CA LYS A 405 -8.36 -17.75 7.53
C LYS A 405 -8.99 -18.81 6.65
N ASN A 406 -10.21 -18.59 6.16
CA ASN A 406 -10.99 -19.60 5.43
C ASN A 406 -11.24 -19.26 3.96
N PHE A 407 -10.60 -18.23 3.41
CA PHE A 407 -10.84 -17.76 2.03
C PHE A 407 -10.65 -18.85 0.97
N GLN A 408 -9.67 -19.76 1.14
CA GLN A 408 -9.44 -20.91 0.24
C GLN A 408 -10.27 -22.15 0.59
N GLU A 409 -10.97 -22.14 1.73
CA GLU A 409 -11.83 -23.26 2.09
C GLU A 409 -13.02 -23.28 1.14
N LYS A 410 -13.11 -24.36 0.36
CA LYS A 410 -14.22 -24.59 -0.56
C LYS A 410 -15.51 -24.78 0.22
N GLN A 411 -16.40 -23.81 0.10
CA GLN A 411 -17.74 -23.88 0.69
C GLN A 411 -18.75 -24.34 -0.36
N ILE A 412 -19.74 -25.13 0.04
CA ILE A 412 -20.71 -25.70 -0.89
C ILE A 412 -21.94 -24.81 -1.00
N LEU A 413 -22.24 -24.39 -2.23
CA LEU A 413 -23.50 -23.78 -2.64
C LEU A 413 -24.32 -24.83 -3.39
N THR A 414 -25.46 -25.24 -2.84
CA THR A 414 -26.39 -26.13 -3.54
C THR A 414 -27.39 -25.28 -4.30
N ILE A 415 -27.41 -25.37 -5.62
CA ILE A 415 -28.33 -24.64 -6.50
C ILE A 415 -29.37 -25.60 -7.02
N THR A 416 -30.64 -25.23 -6.91
CA THR A 416 -31.79 -26.00 -7.37
C THR A 416 -32.58 -25.18 -8.38
N ARG A 417 -32.89 -25.79 -9.54
CA ARG A 417 -33.77 -25.17 -10.53
C ARG A 417 -35.23 -25.43 -10.16
N VAL A 418 -36.02 -24.39 -10.00
CA VAL A 418 -37.43 -24.48 -9.59
C VAL A 418 -38.40 -24.08 -10.71
N GLU A 419 -37.95 -23.32 -11.71
CA GLU A 419 -38.72 -23.00 -12.91
C GLU A 419 -37.86 -23.09 -14.18
N LEU A 420 -38.51 -23.26 -15.34
CA LEU A 420 -37.83 -23.26 -16.63
C LEU A 420 -37.47 -21.84 -17.07
N SER A 421 -36.31 -21.71 -17.69
CA SER A 421 -35.76 -20.45 -18.22
C SER A 421 -34.86 -20.75 -19.42
N GLY A 422 -34.50 -19.71 -20.18
CA GLY A 422 -33.32 -19.80 -21.05
C GLY A 422 -32.02 -19.85 -20.24
N GLU A 423 -30.91 -19.83 -20.97
CA GLU A 423 -29.57 -19.62 -20.41
C GLU A 423 -29.55 -18.35 -19.55
N THR A 424 -28.95 -18.45 -18.37
CA THR A 424 -28.80 -17.32 -17.45
C THR A 424 -27.49 -17.47 -16.68
N PHE A 425 -27.20 -16.50 -15.83
CA PHE A 425 -26.09 -16.56 -14.91
C PHE A 425 -26.51 -16.11 -13.51
N LEU A 426 -25.85 -16.66 -12.50
CA LEU A 426 -25.88 -16.13 -11.14
C LEU A 426 -24.78 -15.07 -11.01
N ILE A 427 -25.19 -13.87 -10.64
CA ILE A 427 -24.29 -12.75 -10.37
C ILE A 427 -24.01 -12.72 -8.87
N PRO A 428 -22.75 -12.79 -8.43
CA PRO A 428 -22.44 -12.61 -7.02
C PRO A 428 -22.69 -11.15 -6.60
N ASN A 429 -23.23 -10.97 -5.41
CA ASN A 429 -23.35 -9.70 -4.69
C ASN A 429 -22.42 -9.80 -3.49
N ILE A 430 -21.27 -9.12 -3.58
CA ILE A 430 -20.17 -9.27 -2.64
C ILE A 430 -20.10 -8.03 -1.74
N ARG A 431 -19.87 -8.24 -0.44
CA ARG A 431 -19.73 -7.16 0.54
C ARG A 431 -18.55 -7.40 1.46
N GLY A 432 -17.77 -6.33 1.70
CA GLY A 432 -16.66 -6.32 2.65
C GLY A 432 -15.33 -6.77 2.04
N GLY A 433 -14.27 -6.68 2.85
CA GLY A 433 -12.94 -7.20 2.51
C GLY A 433 -12.29 -6.63 1.26
N GLY A 434 -12.71 -5.45 0.77
CA GLY A 434 -12.21 -4.84 -0.46
C GLY A 434 -12.86 -5.37 -1.74
N TYR A 435 -13.47 -6.55 -1.69
CA TYR A 435 -14.17 -7.21 -2.79
C TYR A 435 -15.39 -6.43 -3.31
N ASP A 436 -15.96 -5.57 -2.47
CA ASP A 436 -17.04 -4.67 -2.83
C ASP A 436 -16.63 -3.58 -3.84
N ASN A 437 -15.33 -3.35 -4.03
CA ASN A 437 -14.79 -2.41 -5.01
C ASN A 437 -14.45 -3.08 -6.36
N VAL A 438 -14.60 -4.41 -6.44
CA VAL A 438 -14.34 -5.15 -7.67
C VAL A 438 -15.65 -5.32 -8.43
N PRO A 439 -15.67 -5.09 -9.76
CA PRO A 439 -16.88 -5.27 -10.54
C PRO A 439 -17.35 -6.73 -10.53
N PHE A 440 -18.35 -7.03 -9.70
CA PHE A 440 -18.84 -8.40 -9.48
C PHE A 440 -19.41 -9.09 -10.73
N TYR A 441 -19.75 -8.34 -11.78
CA TYR A 441 -20.31 -8.87 -13.02
C TYR A 441 -19.32 -9.71 -13.84
N ILE A 442 -18.02 -9.68 -13.51
CA ILE A 442 -17.01 -10.51 -14.17
C ILE A 442 -16.85 -11.90 -13.53
N TYR A 443 -17.50 -12.15 -12.38
CA TYR A 443 -17.41 -13.41 -11.63
C TYR A 443 -18.76 -14.15 -11.61
N THR A 444 -19.45 -14.16 -12.74
CA THR A 444 -20.74 -14.85 -12.91
C THR A 444 -20.57 -16.36 -12.97
N LEU A 445 -21.58 -17.10 -12.52
CA LEU A 445 -21.71 -18.54 -12.71
C LEU A 445 -22.77 -18.81 -13.80
N PRO A 446 -22.39 -19.23 -15.02
CA PRO A 446 -23.33 -19.60 -16.07
C PRO A 446 -24.16 -20.83 -15.71
N ILE A 447 -25.45 -20.79 -16.07
CA ILE A 447 -26.44 -21.85 -15.87
C ILE A 447 -27.21 -22.09 -17.16
N TYR A 448 -27.19 -23.34 -17.62
CA TYR A 448 -27.89 -23.84 -18.81
C TYR A 448 -29.11 -24.70 -18.41
#